data_AF-A0A8J2XF39-F1
#
_entry.id   AF-A0A8J2XF39-F1
#
_cell.length_a   1.000
_cell.length_b   1.000
_cell.length_c   1.000
_cell.angle_alpha   90.00
_cell.angle_beta   90.00
_cell.angle_gamma   90.00
#
_symmetry.space_group_name_H-M   'P 1'
#
loop_
_entity.id
_entity.type
_entity.pdbx_description
1 polymer ?
#
loop_
_entity_poly.entity_id
_entity_poly.type
_entity_poly.pdbx_seq_one_letter_code
_entity_poly.pdbx_strand_id
1 'polypeptide(L)' 'MNTKSIIAIILILLVVIFTIQNTEVVTIKFLTYKLSMSRVLVILGCFLIGLASGMLLAFRHKRKQ' A
#
# COMPACT_ATOMS: atom_id res chain seq x y z
N MET A 1 2.90 -22.44 -23.13
CA MET A 1 3.51 -21.57 -22.11
C MET A 1 4.67 -22.32 -21.47
N ASN A 2 5.82 -21.67 -21.27
CA ASN A 2 6.92 -22.29 -20.53
C ASN A 2 6.46 -22.57 -19.10
N THR A 3 6.88 -23.70 -18.52
CA THR A 3 6.56 -24.11 -17.14
C THR A 3 6.89 -23.01 -16.13
N LYS A 4 7.98 -22.26 -16.36
CA LYS A 4 8.36 -21.08 -15.58
C LYS A 4 7.29 -19.99 -15.57
N SER A 5 6.64 -19.73 -16.70
CA SER A 5 5.56 -18.73 -16.81
C SER A 5 4.27 -19.19 -16.13
N ILE A 6 3.95 -20.49 -16.21
CA ILE A 6 2.80 -21.08 -15.52
C ILE A 6 3.00 -20.98 -14.00
N ILE A 7 4.20 -21.33 -13.51
CA ILE A 7 4.56 -21.22 -12.09
C ILE A 7 4.48 -19.76 -11.62
N ALA A 8 4.97 -18.80 -12.42
CA ALA A 8 4.89 -17.38 -12.09
C ALA A 8 3.43 -16.90 -11.97
N ILE A 9 2.56 -17.31 -12.89
CA ILE A 9 1.13 -16.95 -12.84
C ILE A 9 0.45 -17.56 -11.61
N ILE A 10 0.73 -18.82 -11.30
CA ILE A 10 0.18 -19.49 -10.10
C ILE A 10 0.63 -18.76 -8.84
N LEU A 11 1.90 -18.37 -8.75
CA LEU A 11 2.42 -17.62 -7.60
C LEU A 11 1.76 -16.24 -7.46
N ILE A 12 1.59 -15.51 -8.56
CA ILE A 12 0.89 -14.22 -8.56
C ILE A 12 -0.55 -14.40 -8.08
N LEU A 13 -1.25 -15.41 -8.61
CA LEU A 13 -2.64 -15.70 -8.22
C LEU A 13 -2.73 -16.03 -6.73
N LEU A 14 -1.78 -16.82 -6.22
CA LEU A 14 -1.72 -17.21 -4.80
C LEU A 14 -1.48 -16.00 -3.89
N VAL A 15 -0.59 -15.08 -4.27
CA VAL A 15 -0.36 -13.82 -3.53
C VAL A 15 -1.60 -12.93 -3.53
N VAL A 16 -2.28 -12.80 -4.67
CA VAL A 16 -3.52 -12.01 -4.78
C VAL A 16 -4.62 -12.60 -3.90
N ILE A 17 -4.84 -13.91 -4.00
CA ILE A 17 -5.84 -14.63 -3.21
C ILE A 17 -5.50 -14.53 -1.71
N PHE A 18 -4.24 -14.77 -1.32
CA PHE A 18 -3.78 -14.63 0.05
C PHE A 18 -4.02 -13.21 0.57
N THR A 19 -3.71 -12.19 -0.23
CA THR A 19 -3.94 -10.79 0.13
C THR A 19 -5.42 -10.54 0.36
N ILE A 20 -6.29 -10.94 -0.59
CA ILE A 20 -7.75 -10.76 -0.49
C ILE A 20 -8.32 -11.48 0.74
N GLN A 21 -7.87 -12.71 1.01
CA GLN A 21 -8.33 -13.49 2.16
C GLN A 21 -7.82 -12.93 3.49
N ASN A 22 -6.60 -12.41 3.53
CA ASN A 22 -6.00 -11.81 4.72
C ASN A 22 -6.18 -10.28 4.74
N THR A 23 -7.15 -9.78 3.97
CA THR A 23 -7.51 -8.37 4.00
C THR A 23 -8.35 -8.12 5.24
N GLU A 24 -7.70 -8.04 6.40
CA GLU A 24 -8.36 -7.53 7.60
C GLU A 24 -8.79 -6.08 7.33
N VAL A 25 -10.10 -5.90 7.20
CA VAL A 25 -10.70 -4.58 7.02
C VAL A 25 -10.60 -3.85 8.35
N VAL A 26 -9.87 -2.74 8.34
CA VAL A 26 -9.78 -1.85 9.51
C VAL A 26 -10.74 -0.70 9.29
N THR A 27 -11.55 -0.44 10.31
CA THR A 27 -12.43 0.74 10.33
C THR A 27 -11.71 1.87 11.07
N ILE A 28 -11.28 2.88 10.32
CA ILE A 28 -10.72 4.11 10.85
C ILE A 28 -11.88 5.04 11.19
N LYS A 29 -11.94 5.49 12.44
CA LYS A 29 -12.86 6.54 12.88
C LYS A 29 -12.09 7.85 13.00
N PHE A 30 -12.40 8.81 12.15
CA PHE A 30 -11.78 10.13 12.15
C PHE A 30 -12.81 11.22 12.46
N LEU A 31 -12.78 11.73 13.70
CA LEU A 31 -13.76 12.66 14.27
C LEU A 31 -15.23 12.22 14.05
N THR A 32 -15.83 12.60 12.92
CA THR A 32 -17.22 12.24 12.55
C THR A 32 -17.29 11.25 11.39
N TYR A 33 -16.18 11.03 10.67
CA TYR A 33 -16.10 10.17 9.51
C TYR A 33 -15.64 8.75 9.88
N LYS A 34 -16.19 7.75 9.20
CA LYS A 34 -15.76 6.35 9.34
C LYS A 34 -15.38 5.82 7.97
N LEU A 35 -14.18 5.28 7.87
CA LEU A 35 -13.64 4.70 6.64
C LEU A 35 -13.23 3.26 6.91
N SER A 36 -13.86 2.32 6.22
CA SER A 36 -13.51 0.90 6.31
C SER A 36 -12.74 0.50 5.06
N MET A 37 -11.48 0.12 5.22
CA MET A 37 -10.62 -0.31 4.12
C MET A 37 -9.60 -1.36 4.59
N SER A 38 -8.99 -2.05 3.63
CA SER A 38 -7.88 -2.98 3.85
C SER A 38 -6.78 -2.37 4.73
N ARG A 39 -6.37 -3.05 5.82
CA ARG A 39 -5.23 -2.62 6.66
C ARG A 39 -3.97 -2.35 5.82
N VAL A 40 -3.75 -3.16 4.79
CA VAL A 40 -2.60 -3.02 3.88
C VAL A 40 -2.66 -1.70 3.11
N LEU A 41 -3.83 -1.31 2.61
CA LEU A 41 -4.02 -0.02 1.93
C LEU A 41 -3.79 1.15 2.89
N VAL A 42 -4.23 1.04 4.15
CA VAL A 42 -3.99 2.07 5.17
C VAL A 42 -2.50 2.28 5.40
N ILE A 43 -1.76 1.19 5.63
CA ILE A 43 -0.34 1.23 5.92
C ILE A 43 0.44 1.79 4.73
N LEU A 44 0.17 1.27 3.52
CA LEU A 44 0.82 1.76 2.30
C LEU A 44 0.49 3.23 2.03
N GLY A 45 -0.76 3.63 2.19
CA GLY A 45 -1.18 5.03 2.01
C GLY A 45 -0.45 5.98 2.97
N CYS A 46 -0.42 5.65 4.26
CA CYS A 46 0.30 6.44 5.25
C CYS A 46 1.80 6.53 4.95
N PHE A 47 2.43 5.41 4.58
CA PHE A 47 3.84 5.37 4.23
C PHE A 47 4.16 6.26 3.03
N LEU A 48 3.38 6.16 1.94
CA LEU A 48 3.59 6.97 0.74
C LEU A 48 3.40 8.46 1.01
N ILE A 49 2.41 8.84 1.81
CA ILE A 49 2.19 10.25 2.20
C ILE A 49 3.37 10.76 3.03
N GLY A 50 3.87 9.98 3.98
CA GLY A 50 5.05 10.31 4.78
C GLY A 50 6.30 10.47 3.91
N LEU A 51 6.54 9.52 3.00
CA LEU A 51 7.68 9.56 2.09
C LEU A 51 7.61 10.76 1.13
N ALA A 52 6.44 11.00 0.52
CA ALA A 52 6.22 12.14 -0.36
C ALA A 52 6.43 13.49 0.37
N SER A 53 5.88 13.64 1.58
CA SER A 53 6.06 14.86 2.38
C SER A 53 7.53 15.07 2.79
N GLY A 54 8.23 14.00 3.20
CA GLY A 54 9.67 14.05 3.48
C GLY A 54 10.50 14.45 2.26
N MET A 55 10.23 13.86 1.09
CA MET A 55 10.90 14.24 -0.15
C MET A 55 10.64 15.68 -0.55
N LEU A 56 9.39 16.16 -0.44
CA LEU A 56 9.04 17.55 -0.73
C LEU A 56 9.80 18.53 0.17
N LEU A 57 9.91 18.23 1.46
CA LEU A 57 10.68 19.04 2.41
C LEU A 57 12.18 19.05 2.06
N ALA A 58 12.76 17.88 1.78
CA ALA A 58 14.16 17.76 1.39
C ALA A 58 14.47 18.51 0.08
N PHE A 59 13.57 18.44 -0.91
CA PHE A 59 13.72 19.15 -2.18
C PHE A 59 13.64 20.67 -2.01
N ARG A 60 12.76 21.16 -1.12
CA ARG A 60 12.70 22.60 -0.79
C ARG A 60 13.94 23.06 -0.04
N HIS A 61 14.56 22.22 0.79
CA HIS A 61 15.79 22.54 1.49
C HIS A 61 16.98 22.67 0.52
N LYS A 62 17.12 21.74 -0.44
CA LYS A 62 18.15 21.81 -1.49
C LYS A 62 18.05 23.03 -2.42
N ARG A 63 16.87 23.61 -2.61
CA ARG A 63 16.68 24.82 -3.43
C ARG A 63 17.06 26.13 -2.73
N LYS A 64 17.25 26.10 -1.41
CA LYS A 64 17.53 27.28 -0.58
C LYS A 64 19.02 27.46 -0.25
N GLN A 65 19.83 26.41 -0.47
CA GLN A 65 21.30 26.51 -0.57
C GLN A 65 21.68 26.76 -2.02
#